data_AF-A0A7K0DR34-F1
#
_entry.id   AF-A0A7K0DR34-F1
#
_cell.length_a   1.000
_cell.length_b   1.000
_cell.length_c   1.000
_cell.angle_alpha   90.00
_cell.angle_beta   90.00
_cell.angle_gamma   90.00
#
_symmetry.space_group_name_H-M   'P 1'
#
loop_
_entity.id
_entity.type
_entity.pdbx_description
1 polymer ?
#
loop_
_entity_poly.entity_id
_entity_poly.type
_entity_poly.pdbx_seq_one_letter_code
_entity_poly.pdbx_strand_id
1 'polypeptide(L)' 'MNVEDGVWRLWRTEPGFSQRFTGYLADCSRIAGLWERSADGERWELDFELAYHRES' A
#
# COMPACT_ATOMS: atom_id res chain seq x y z
N MET A 1 1.46 -4.90 -9.55
CA MET A 1 0.72 -3.65 -9.25
C MET A 1 -0.63 -3.71 -9.94
N ASN A 2 -1.70 -3.23 -9.29
CA ASN A 2 -3.01 -3.03 -9.90
C ASN A 2 -3.64 -1.73 -9.34
N VAL A 3 -4.41 -1.03 -10.16
CA VAL A 3 -5.25 0.11 -9.73
C VAL A 3 -6.65 -0.14 -10.29
N GLU A 4 -7.64 -0.28 -9.41
CA GLU A 4 -9.02 -0.58 -9.75
C GLU A 4 -9.94 0.01 -8.69
N ASP A 5 -11.06 0.60 -9.12
CA ASP A 5 -12.08 1.21 -8.25
C ASP A 5 -11.52 2.16 -7.17
N GLY A 6 -10.53 2.98 -7.54
CA GLY A 6 -9.90 3.93 -6.62
C GLY A 6 -9.00 3.29 -5.57
N VAL A 7 -8.64 2.01 -5.74
CA VAL A 7 -7.70 1.31 -4.86
C VAL A 7 -6.45 0.91 -5.63
N TRP A 8 -5.30 1.42 -5.18
CA TRP A 8 -3.98 1.06 -5.68
C TRP A 8 -3.36 -0.02 -4.81
N ARG A 9 -2.94 -1.13 -5.44
CA ARG A 9 -2.26 -2.23 -4.76
C ARG A 9 -0.88 -2.52 -5.36
N LEU A 10 0.12 -2.65 -4.48
CA LEU A 10 1.46 -3.13 -4.81
C LEU A 10 1.81 -4.35 -3.96
N TRP A 11 2.63 -5.23 -4.52
CA TRP A 11 3.19 -6.39 -3.81
C TRP A 11 4.67 -6.51 -4.17
N ARG A 12 5.48 -6.82 -3.16
CA ARG A 12 6.86 -7.25 -3.28
C ARG A 12 6.98 -8.55 -2.48
N THR A 13 7.20 -9.65 -3.17
CA THR A 13 7.31 -10.97 -2.54
C THR A 13 8.78 -11.35 -2.46
N GLU A 14 9.30 -11.48 -1.24
CA GLU A 14 10.67 -11.93 -0.95
C GLU A 14 10.63 -12.79 0.32
N PRO A 15 11.27 -13.97 0.35
CA PRO A 15 11.38 -14.79 1.55
C PRO A 15 11.92 -14.00 2.74
N GLY A 16 11.24 -14.08 3.88
CA GLY A 16 11.63 -13.38 5.10
C GLY A 16 11.32 -11.88 5.13
N PHE A 17 10.97 -11.25 4.00
CA PHE A 17 10.61 -9.83 3.96
C PHE A 17 9.74 -9.46 2.76
N SER A 18 8.50 -9.93 2.75
CA SER A 18 7.48 -9.52 1.79
C SER A 18 6.81 -8.23 2.23
N GLN A 19 6.38 -7.41 1.27
CA GLN A 19 5.68 -6.15 1.52
C GLN A 19 4.48 -6.02 0.58
N ARG A 20 3.42 -5.36 1.04
CA ARG A 20 2.30 -4.95 0.22
C ARG A 20 1.87 -3.54 0.59
N PHE A 21 1.31 -2.86 -0.39
CA PHE A 21 0.77 -1.52 -0.22
C PHE A 21 -0.69 -1.52 -0.66
N THR A 22 -1.53 -0.85 0.12
CA THR A 22 -2.91 -0.51 -0.26
C THR A 22 -3.10 1.00 -0.15
N GLY A 23 -3.39 1.66 -1.27
CA GLY A 23 -3.67 3.09 -1.35
C GLY A 23 -5.10 3.36 -1.78
N TYR A 24 -5.79 4.25 -1.09
CA TYR A 24 -7.13 4.72 -1.42
C TYR A 24 -7.04 6.10 -2.04
N LEU A 25 -7.48 6.22 -3.30
CA LEU A 25 -7.50 7.47 -4.04
C LEU A 25 -8.79 8.23 -3.70
N ALA A 26 -8.67 9.35 -2.99
CA ALA A 26 -9.77 10.24 -2.69
C ALA A 26 -9.65 11.52 -3.54
N ASP A 27 -10.70 11.82 -4.31
CA ASP A 27 -10.91 13.11 -4.99
C ASP A 27 -9.69 13.61 -5.81
N CYS A 28 -8.96 12.69 -6.44
CA CYS A 28 -7.77 12.92 -7.28
C CYS A 28 -6.62 13.74 -6.66
N SER A 29 -6.71 14.10 -5.37
CA SER A 29 -5.80 15.04 -4.72
C SER A 29 -5.17 14.48 -3.45
N ARG A 30 -5.69 13.37 -2.93
CA ARG A 30 -5.17 12.68 -1.75
C ARG A 30 -5.10 11.18 -1.99
N ILE A 31 -4.04 10.55 -1.48
CA ILE A 31 -3.96 9.10 -1.34
C ILE A 31 -3.72 8.76 0.12
N ALA A 32 -4.60 7.96 0.72
CA ALA A 32 -4.37 7.35 2.03
C ALA A 32 -3.79 5.95 1.83
N GLY A 33 -2.58 5.72 2.30
CA GLY A 33 -1.80 4.51 2.04
C GLY A 33 -1.47 3.73 3.30
N LEU A 34 -1.44 2.41 3.17
CA LEU A 34 -0.99 1.46 4.19
C LEU A 34 0.12 0.60 3.61
N TRP A 35 1.29 0.60 4.25
CA TRP A 35 2.33 -0.39 3.99
C TRP A 35 2.26 -1.49 5.04
N GLU A 36 2.21 -2.72 4.59
CA GLU A 36 2.26 -3.89 5.44
C GLU A 36 3.45 -4.76 5.04
N ARG A 37 4.04 -5.42 6.04
CA ARG A 37 5.14 -6.36 5.86
C ARG A 37 4.74 -7.75 6.34
N SER A 38 5.43 -8.76 5.82
CA SER A 38 5.22 -10.14 6.19
C SER A 38 6.53 -10.92 6.12
N ALA A 39 6.85 -11.67 7.18
CA ALA A 39 8.01 -12.56 7.20
C ALA A 39 7.72 -13.92 6.53
N ASP A 40 6.46 -14.36 6.57
CA ASP A 40 6.00 -15.66 6.09
C ASP A 40 5.16 -15.59 4.80
N GLY A 41 4.78 -14.39 4.36
CA GLY A 41 3.88 -14.16 3.22
C GLY A 41 2.39 -14.34 3.54
N GLU A 42 2.04 -14.76 4.76
CA GLU A 42 0.68 -15.09 5.18
C GLU A 42 0.13 -14.09 6.20
N ARG A 43 0.96 -13.75 7.18
CA ARG A 43 0.62 -12.79 8.24
C ARG A 43 1.18 -11.43 7.89
N TRP A 44 0.29 -10.45 7.84
CA TRP A 44 0.61 -9.09 7.45
C TRP A 44 0.49 -8.17 8.65
N GLU A 45 1.55 -7.43 8.92
CA GLU A 45 1.64 -6.44 9.99
C GLU A 45 1.75 -5.05 9.37
N LEU A 46 1.03 -4.07 9.93
CA LEU A 46 1.20 -2.67 9.55
C LEU A 46 2.64 -2.25 9.86
N ASP A 47 3.34 -1.76 8.83
CA ASP A 47 4.67 -1.18 8.95
C ASP A 47 4.51 0.33 9.24
N PHE A 48 3.82 1.04 8.33
CA PHE A 48 3.50 2.47 8.50
C PHE A 48 2.36 2.91 7.58
N GLU A 49 1.78 4.07 7.92
CA GLU A 49 0.78 4.77 7.11
C GLU A 49 1.43 5.86 6.25
N LEU A 50 0.79 6.19 5.12
CA LEU A 50 1.19 7.26 4.22
C LEU A 50 0.00 8.14 3.87
N ALA A 51 0.26 9.44 3.74
CA ALA A 51 -0.70 10.39 3.16
C ALA A 51 0.02 11.18 2.06
N TYR A 52 -0.34 10.90 0.80
CA TYR A 52 0.13 11.71 -0.32
C TYR A 52 -0.88 12.82 -0.61
N HIS A 53 -0.35 14.00 -0.90
CA HIS A 53 -1.11 15.17 -1.32
C HIS A 53 -0.57 15.65 -2.66
N ARG A 54 -1.47 15.96 -3.60
CA ARG A 54 -1.10 16.59 -4.86
C ARG A 54 -0.80 18.06 -4.61
N GLU A 55 0.43 18.48 -4.89
CA GLU A 55 0.78 19.91 -4.91
C GLU A 55 0.19 20.58 -6.17
N SER A 56 -0.16 21.87 -6.04
CA SER A 56 -0.81 22.69 -7.06
C SER A 56 0.17 23.37 -8.00
#